data_AF-A0A3P7LB14-F1
#
_entry.id   AF-A0A3P7LB14-F1
#
_cell.length_a   1.000
_cell.length_b   1.000
_cell.length_c   1.000
_cell.angle_alpha   90.00
_cell.angle_beta   90.00
_cell.angle_gamma   90.00
#
_symmetry.space_group_name_H-M   'P 1'
#
loop_
_entity.id
_entity.type
_entity.pdbx_description
1 polymer ?
#
loop_
_entity_poly.entity_id
_entity_poly.type
_entity_poly.pdbx_seq_one_letter_code
_entity_poly.pdbx_strand_id
1 'polypeptide(L)'
;MTNVDSIYINSKYPVTIHRIEQYVKNKEAKDRFIVDKDMTLSKCPKYRQTGLTWKFPGSLATRSKFECFQEGNQLCKGVTTGNETGKCVVTMEGNNLIHRRVVNASNNGVEFFYCYLDKATPQRALTYNVDWRNSSAIPRKGVPPELLFPVIQPKTGIVSPPTAKTSAAQHLTAPEISFEE
;
A
#
# COMPACT_ATOMS: atom_id res chain seq x y z
N MET A 1 23.57 14.35 3.24
CA MET A 1 22.55 13.78 2.34
C MET A 1 21.17 14.25 2.79
N THR A 2 20.53 15.13 2.04
CA THR A 2 19.11 15.49 2.21
C THR A 2 18.28 14.27 1.83
N ASN A 3 17.68 13.59 2.82
CA ASN A 3 16.88 12.39 2.61
C ASN A 3 15.61 12.77 1.84
N VAL A 4 15.50 12.33 0.58
CA VAL A 4 14.30 12.50 -0.22
C VAL A 4 13.37 11.32 0.06
N ASP A 5 12.24 11.58 0.70
CA ASP A 5 11.18 10.59 0.94
C ASP A 5 10.16 10.52 -0.22
N SER A 6 10.23 11.48 -1.15
CA SER A 6 9.35 11.58 -2.31
C SER A 6 10.05 12.22 -3.51
N ILE A 7 10.03 11.57 -4.68
CA ILE A 7 10.47 12.15 -5.96
C ILE A 7 9.25 12.42 -6.83
N TYR A 8 9.12 13.63 -7.36
CA TYR A 8 8.04 14.02 -8.27
C TYR A 8 8.52 13.96 -9.72
N ILE A 9 7.76 13.26 -10.57
CA ILE A 9 8.02 13.20 -12.00
C ILE A 9 7.05 14.15 -12.69
N ASN A 10 7.59 15.14 -13.43
CA ASN A 10 6.76 16.05 -14.22
C ASN A 10 6.10 15.29 -15.36
N SER A 11 4.80 15.07 -15.27
CA SER A 11 4.00 14.30 -16.21
C SER A 11 2.59 14.89 -16.27
N LYS A 12 1.80 14.53 -17.30
CA LYS A 12 0.39 14.95 -17.41
C LYS A 12 -0.42 14.64 -16.15
N TYR A 13 -0.10 13.53 -15.48
CA TYR A 13 -0.67 13.13 -14.20
C TYR A 13 0.42 13.09 -13.12
N PRO A 14 0.13 13.48 -11.87
CA PRO A 14 1.14 13.47 -10.83
C PRO A 14 1.62 12.03 -10.60
N VAL A 15 2.93 11.82 -10.61
CA VAL A 15 3.53 10.55 -10.20
C VAL A 15 4.61 10.87 -9.19
N THR A 16 4.42 10.32 -7.99
CA THR A 16 5.38 10.47 -6.90
C THR A 16 5.90 9.10 -6.51
N ILE A 17 7.22 8.97 -6.42
CA ILE A 17 7.86 7.78 -5.86
C ILE A 17 7.75 7.86 -4.34
N HIS A 18 7.09 6.90 -3.73
CA HIS A 18 6.96 6.80 -2.28
C HIS A 18 7.92 5.74 -1.73
N ARG A 19 8.49 6.03 -0.56
CA ARG A 19 9.26 5.04 0.18
C ARG A 19 8.29 4.08 0.90
N ILE A 20 8.58 2.78 0.84
CA ILE A 20 7.85 1.77 1.62
C ILE A 20 7.96 2.10 3.11
N GLU A 21 6.87 1.95 3.86
CA GLU A 21 6.71 2.38 5.26
C GLU A 21 7.84 1.89 6.17
N GLN A 22 8.32 0.65 5.97
CA GLN A 22 9.41 0.07 6.77
C GLN A 22 10.74 0.83 6.65
N TYR A 23 10.94 1.58 5.57
CA TYR A 23 12.16 2.34 5.30
C TYR A 23 12.02 3.85 5.54
N VAL A 24 10.81 4.33 5.87
CA VAL A 24 10.55 5.75 6.18
C VAL A 24 11.22 6.09 7.51
N LYS A 25 12.10 7.11 7.49
CA LYS A 25 12.83 7.56 8.68
C LYS A 25 12.00 8.48 9.57
N ASN A 26 11.36 9.49 8.97
CA ASN A 26 10.49 10.42 9.69
C ASN A 26 9.03 9.97 9.62
N LYS A 27 8.61 9.14 10.58
CA LYS A 27 7.23 8.68 10.69
C LYS A 27 6.27 9.73 11.26
N GLU A 28 6.80 10.79 11.88
CA GLU A 28 6.02 11.89 12.44
C GLU A 28 5.49 12.85 11.38
N ALA A 29 6.10 12.85 10.18
CA ALA A 29 5.63 13.62 9.05
C ALA A 29 4.17 13.26 8.74
N LYS A 30 3.27 14.21 9.00
CA LYS A 30 1.84 14.02 8.77
C LYS A 30 1.47 14.12 7.30
N ASP A 31 2.19 14.90 6.49
CA ASP A 31 1.81 15.08 5.09
C ASP A 31 2.50 14.08 4.16
N ARG A 32 2.10 12.81 4.28
CA ARG A 32 2.60 11.69 3.47
C ARG A 32 1.57 10.59 3.32
N PHE A 33 1.71 9.80 2.26
CA PHE A 33 1.01 8.52 2.16
C PHE A 33 1.83 7.41 2.86
N ILE A 34 1.14 6.40 3.35
CA ILE A 34 1.70 5.19 3.92
C ILE A 34 1.63 4.12 2.83
N VAL A 35 2.78 3.62 2.41
CA VAL A 35 2.90 2.58 1.38
C VAL A 35 3.43 1.32 2.04
N ASP A 36 2.55 0.35 2.26
CA ASP A 36 2.92 -0.94 2.80
C ASP A 36 3.77 -1.74 1.79
N LYS A 37 4.60 -2.67 2.30
CA LYS A 37 5.55 -3.45 1.47
C LYS A 37 4.89 -4.17 0.30
N ASP A 38 3.66 -4.62 0.50
CA ASP A 38 2.93 -5.44 -0.45
C ASP A 38 1.90 -4.62 -1.27
N MET A 39 1.91 -3.29 -1.12
CA MET A 39 1.04 -2.41 -1.89
C MET A 39 1.50 -2.32 -3.36
N THR A 40 0.66 -2.81 -4.28
CA THR A 40 0.90 -2.77 -5.73
C THR A 40 0.29 -1.53 -6.36
N LEU A 41 1.13 -0.52 -6.65
CA LEU A 41 0.69 0.74 -7.27
C LEU A 41 0.47 0.61 -8.79
N SER A 42 1.14 -0.34 -9.43
CA SER A 42 0.84 -0.77 -10.80
C SER A 42 -0.04 -2.00 -10.77
N LYS A 43 -1.20 -1.94 -11.44
CA LYS A 43 -2.19 -3.03 -11.43
C LYS A 43 -2.55 -3.47 -12.84
N CYS A 44 -2.65 -4.79 -13.03
CA CYS A 44 -3.18 -5.42 -14.25
C CYS A 44 -4.32 -6.36 -13.83
N PRO A 45 -5.52 -5.85 -13.56
CA PRO A 45 -6.60 -6.66 -12.99
C PRO A 45 -7.20 -7.62 -14.03
N LYS A 46 -7.62 -8.80 -13.54
CA LYS A 46 -8.29 -9.81 -14.37
C LYS A 46 -9.61 -9.32 -14.98
N TYR A 47 -10.32 -8.45 -14.26
CA TYR A 47 -11.61 -7.91 -14.69
C TYR A 47 -11.52 -6.39 -14.82
N ARG A 48 -12.46 -5.77 -15.56
CA ARG A 48 -12.60 -4.31 -15.73
C ARG A 48 -13.05 -3.57 -14.45
N GLN A 49 -12.64 -4.07 -13.30
CA GLN A 49 -12.89 -3.53 -11.98
C GLN A 49 -11.77 -3.95 -11.04
N THR A 50 -11.30 -3.03 -10.20
CA THR A 50 -10.29 -3.31 -9.16
C THR A 50 -10.49 -2.39 -7.96
N GLY A 51 -9.95 -2.78 -6.79
CA GLY A 51 -9.92 -1.93 -5.60
C GLY A 51 -8.58 -1.20 -5.47
N LEU A 52 -8.62 0.05 -5.04
CA LEU A 52 -7.46 0.91 -4.78
C LEU A 52 -7.49 1.38 -3.31
N THR A 53 -6.32 1.56 -2.69
CA THR A 53 -6.23 1.86 -1.25
C THR A 53 -5.22 2.96 -0.98
N TRP A 54 -5.68 4.10 -0.47
CA TRP A 54 -4.80 5.16 0.01
C TRP A 54 -4.82 5.17 1.55
N LYS A 55 -3.66 5.01 2.18
CA LYS A 55 -3.48 5.10 3.63
C LYS A 55 -2.66 6.36 3.96
N PHE A 56 -3.11 7.14 4.94
CA PHE A 56 -2.44 8.38 5.32
C PHE A 56 -2.78 8.77 6.76
N PRO A 57 -1.87 9.43 7.51
CA PRO A 57 -2.12 9.80 8.89
C PRO A 57 -3.09 10.99 8.98
N GLY A 58 -3.75 11.16 10.12
CA GLY A 58 -4.59 12.33 10.42
C GLY A 58 -6.00 11.97 10.88
N SER A 59 -6.87 12.98 10.91
CA SER A 59 -8.29 12.87 11.27
C SER A 59 -9.17 13.44 10.17
N LEU A 60 -10.49 13.27 10.31
CA LEU A 60 -11.45 13.84 9.35
C LEU A 60 -11.29 15.36 9.22
N ALA A 61 -11.10 16.05 10.36
CA ALA A 61 -10.90 17.49 10.41
C ALA A 61 -9.60 17.92 9.72
N THR A 62 -8.50 17.20 9.94
CA THR A 62 -7.19 17.57 9.37
C THR A 62 -7.05 17.21 7.89
N ARG A 63 -7.99 16.46 7.31
CA ARG A 63 -7.95 15.96 5.92
C ARG A 63 -9.11 16.47 5.06
N SER A 64 -9.61 17.66 5.37
CA SER A 64 -10.64 18.34 4.59
C SER A 64 -10.24 18.67 3.14
N LYS A 65 -8.93 18.76 2.85
CA LYS A 65 -8.36 19.03 1.52
C LYS A 65 -7.96 17.78 0.71
N PHE A 66 -8.22 16.58 1.24
CA PHE A 66 -7.92 15.34 0.53
C PHE A 66 -8.77 15.25 -0.75
N GLU A 67 -8.17 15.01 -1.90
CA GLU A 67 -8.87 14.99 -3.19
C GLU A 67 -8.35 13.86 -4.07
N CYS A 68 -9.25 13.13 -4.73
CA CYS A 68 -8.89 12.03 -5.62
C CYS A 68 -9.40 12.27 -7.05
N PHE A 69 -8.69 11.72 -8.03
CA PHE A 69 -8.91 11.95 -9.46
C PHE A 69 -8.70 10.68 -10.29
N GLN A 70 -9.35 10.62 -11.44
CA GLN A 70 -9.14 9.65 -12.52
C GLN A 70 -8.90 10.43 -13.82
N GLU A 71 -7.72 10.29 -14.43
CA GLU A 71 -7.39 10.99 -15.69
C GLU A 71 -7.64 12.52 -15.65
N GLY A 72 -7.47 13.15 -14.48
CA GLY A 72 -7.77 14.58 -14.29
C GLY A 72 -9.19 14.90 -13.84
N ASN A 73 -10.13 13.96 -13.94
CA ASN A 73 -11.51 14.14 -13.47
C ASN A 73 -11.61 13.88 -11.96
N GLN A 74 -12.20 14.81 -11.22
CA GLN A 74 -12.33 14.68 -9.76
C GLN A 74 -13.32 13.57 -9.39
N LEU A 75 -12.87 12.63 -8.55
CA LEU A 75 -13.64 11.50 -8.04
C LEU A 75 -14.31 11.80 -6.70
N CYS A 76 -13.62 12.53 -5.82
CA CYS A 76 -14.12 12.96 -4.52
C CYS A 76 -13.23 14.05 -3.91
N LYS A 77 -13.77 14.80 -2.94
CA LYS A 77 -13.09 15.87 -2.22
C LYS A 77 -13.49 15.93 -0.74
N GLY A 78 -12.50 16.05 0.13
CA GLY A 78 -12.63 15.92 1.59
C GLY A 78 -12.92 14.48 2.01
N VAL A 79 -12.67 14.17 3.28
CA VAL A 79 -12.92 12.82 3.84
C VAL A 79 -14.22 12.79 4.66
N THR A 80 -14.84 11.61 4.71
CA THR A 80 -15.97 11.30 5.60
C THR A 80 -15.93 9.82 6.01
N THR A 81 -16.54 9.45 7.13
CA THR A 81 -16.84 8.04 7.46
C THR A 81 -18.25 7.62 7.04
N GLY A 82 -19.09 8.58 6.64
CA GLY A 82 -20.47 8.35 6.21
C GLY A 82 -20.60 8.18 4.69
N ASN A 83 -21.84 8.01 4.24
CA ASN A 83 -22.18 7.99 2.82
C ASN A 83 -22.58 9.41 2.35
N GLU A 84 -21.59 10.28 2.21
CA GLU A 84 -21.81 11.64 1.68
C GLU A 84 -21.40 11.74 0.22
N THR A 85 -22.31 12.21 -0.63
CA THR A 85 -22.07 12.39 -2.07
C THR A 85 -20.87 13.28 -2.32
N GLY A 86 -19.94 12.81 -3.16
CA GLY A 86 -18.74 13.56 -3.55
C GLY A 86 -17.63 13.61 -2.51
N LYS A 87 -17.83 13.08 -1.29
CA LYS A 87 -16.77 12.93 -0.29
C LYS A 87 -16.01 11.61 -0.47
N CYS A 88 -14.75 11.60 -0.05
CA CYS A 88 -13.93 10.40 -0.03
C CYS A 88 -14.23 9.61 1.25
N VAL A 89 -14.91 8.47 1.11
CA VAL A 89 -15.24 7.61 2.25
C VAL A 89 -13.96 6.96 2.79
N VAL A 90 -13.70 7.09 4.09
CA VAL A 90 -12.54 6.53 4.77
C VAL A 90 -12.95 5.69 5.98
N THR A 91 -12.12 4.72 6.32
CA THR A 91 -12.15 4.05 7.62
C THR A 91 -10.99 4.53 8.49
N MET A 92 -11.19 4.60 9.80
CA MET A 92 -10.14 4.93 10.77
C MET A 92 -9.46 3.67 11.28
N GLU A 93 -8.12 3.66 11.28
CA GLU A 93 -7.29 2.60 11.85
C GLU A 93 -6.19 3.25 12.70
N GLY A 94 -6.42 3.35 14.01
CA GLY A 94 -5.58 4.14 14.90
C GLY A 94 -5.57 5.62 14.49
N ASN A 95 -4.36 6.17 14.26
CA ASN A 95 -4.16 7.56 13.81
C ASN A 95 -4.14 7.71 12.28
N ASN A 96 -4.55 6.66 11.55
CA ASN A 96 -4.54 6.64 10.10
C ASN A 96 -5.96 6.61 9.53
N LEU A 97 -6.13 7.25 8.39
CA LEU A 97 -7.29 7.14 7.53
C LEU A 97 -6.94 6.23 6.35
N ILE A 98 -7.90 5.39 5.98
CA ILE A 98 -7.79 4.47 4.84
C ILE A 98 -8.94 4.76 3.89
N HIS A 99 -8.63 5.31 2.72
CA HIS A 99 -9.57 5.45 1.62
C HIS A 99 -9.47 4.21 0.73
N ARG A 100 -10.53 3.39 0.72
CA ARG A 100 -10.67 2.28 -0.24
C ARG A 100 -11.67 2.68 -1.33
N ARG A 101 -11.33 2.44 -2.58
CA ARG A 101 -12.23 2.72 -3.71
C ARG A 101 -12.23 1.57 -4.71
N VAL A 102 -13.40 1.09 -5.06
CA VAL A 102 -13.59 0.24 -6.23
C VAL A 102 -13.71 1.13 -7.46
N VAL A 103 -12.89 0.87 -8.47
CA VAL A 103 -12.87 1.62 -9.73
C VAL A 103 -13.13 0.68 -10.91
N ASN A 104 -13.77 1.21 -11.94
CA ASN A 104 -14.07 0.50 -13.17
C ASN A 104 -13.27 1.12 -14.33
N ALA A 105 -12.94 0.32 -15.33
CA ALA A 105 -12.26 0.80 -16.52
C ALA A 105 -13.17 1.76 -17.32
N SER A 106 -12.70 2.98 -17.60
CA SER A 106 -13.43 3.89 -18.52
C SER A 106 -13.06 3.65 -19.99
N ASN A 107 -11.90 3.05 -20.25
CA ASN A 107 -11.38 2.77 -21.59
C ASN A 107 -10.59 1.45 -21.62
N ASN A 108 -10.03 1.08 -22.78
CA ASN A 108 -9.26 -0.17 -22.96
C ASN A 108 -7.74 0.03 -22.84
N GLY A 109 -7.30 1.07 -22.14
CA GLY A 109 -5.90 1.46 -22.03
C GLY A 109 -5.38 1.39 -20.60
N VAL A 110 -4.40 2.26 -20.33
CA VAL A 110 -3.89 2.51 -18.99
C VAL A 110 -4.61 3.73 -18.44
N GLU A 111 -5.10 3.64 -17.20
CA GLU A 111 -5.69 4.75 -16.49
C GLU A 111 -4.91 5.08 -15.20
N PHE A 112 -4.84 6.37 -14.90
CA PHE A 112 -4.16 6.93 -13.74
C PHE A 112 -5.19 7.39 -12.70
N PHE A 113 -5.08 6.82 -11.51
CA PHE A 113 -5.88 7.18 -10.34
C PHE A 113 -4.97 7.74 -9.28
N TYR A 114 -5.23 8.95 -8.80
CA TYR A 114 -4.33 9.59 -7.84
C TYR A 114 -5.09 10.40 -6.82
N CYS A 115 -4.52 10.54 -5.63
CA CYS A 115 -5.05 11.40 -4.59
C CYS A 115 -3.97 12.34 -4.06
N TYR A 116 -4.36 13.58 -3.76
CA TYR A 116 -3.57 14.55 -3.01
C TYR A 116 -4.06 14.59 -1.57
N LEU A 117 -3.12 14.78 -0.65
CA LEU A 117 -3.44 15.14 0.74
C LEU A 117 -3.82 16.63 0.85
N ASP A 118 -3.14 17.47 0.08
CA ASP A 118 -3.46 18.86 -0.20
C ASP A 118 -3.02 19.15 -1.64
N LYS A 119 -3.92 19.65 -2.49
CA LYS A 119 -3.61 19.97 -3.89
C LYS A 119 -2.59 21.13 -4.00
N ALA A 120 -2.40 21.92 -2.93
CA ALA A 120 -1.35 22.93 -2.85
C ALA A 120 0.07 22.35 -2.77
N THR A 121 0.20 21.06 -2.42
CA THR A 121 1.48 20.33 -2.39
C THR A 121 1.45 19.15 -3.38
N PRO A 122 1.38 19.43 -4.71
CA PRO A 122 1.15 18.39 -5.72
C PRO A 122 2.24 17.30 -5.77
N GLN A 123 3.44 17.60 -5.26
CA GLN A 123 4.53 16.64 -5.07
C GLN A 123 4.24 15.55 -4.02
N ARG A 124 3.09 15.61 -3.33
CA ARG A 124 2.65 14.65 -2.31
C ARG A 124 1.39 13.90 -2.74
N ALA A 125 1.34 13.47 -4.00
CA ALA A 125 0.28 12.62 -4.53
C ALA A 125 0.68 11.13 -4.46
N LEU A 126 -0.25 10.23 -4.20
CA LEU A 126 -0.06 8.79 -4.43
C LEU A 126 -0.91 8.33 -5.59
N THR A 127 -0.27 7.68 -6.55
CA THR A 127 -0.83 7.36 -7.86
C THR A 127 -0.80 5.86 -8.09
N TYR A 128 -1.91 5.36 -8.61
CA TYR A 128 -2.04 4.04 -9.20
C TYR A 128 -2.08 4.15 -10.71
N ASN A 129 -1.34 3.29 -11.39
CA ASN A 129 -1.48 3.05 -12.82
C ASN A 129 -2.16 1.70 -13.03
N VAL A 130 -3.32 1.71 -13.66
CA VAL A 130 -4.13 0.50 -13.88
C VAL A 130 -4.19 0.21 -15.38
N ASP A 131 -3.66 -0.94 -15.79
CA ASP A 131 -3.65 -1.39 -17.18
C ASP A 131 -4.82 -2.35 -17.42
N TRP A 132 -5.77 -1.91 -18.24
CA TRP A 132 -7.00 -2.64 -18.54
C TRP A 132 -6.94 -3.46 -19.82
N ARG A 133 -5.83 -3.41 -20.58
CA ARG A 133 -5.73 -3.99 -21.92
C ARG A 133 -6.05 -5.49 -21.95
N ASN A 134 -5.71 -6.20 -20.88
CA ASN A 134 -5.94 -7.64 -20.73
C ASN A 134 -7.07 -7.98 -19.75
N SER A 135 -7.90 -7.01 -19.38
CA SER A 135 -8.99 -7.20 -18.42
C SER A 135 -10.28 -7.67 -19.09
N SER A 136 -10.90 -8.72 -18.54
CA SER A 136 -12.18 -9.25 -18.99
C SER A 136 -13.38 -8.48 -18.43
N ALA A 137 -14.56 -8.65 -19.04
CA ALA A 137 -15.81 -8.09 -18.53
C ALA A 137 -16.08 -8.54 -17.07
N ILE A 138 -16.74 -7.67 -16.31
CA ILE A 138 -17.15 -7.98 -14.93
C ILE A 138 -18.16 -9.14 -14.96
N PRO A 139 -17.97 -10.22 -14.18
CA PRO A 139 -18.91 -11.32 -14.11
C PRO A 139 -20.29 -10.87 -13.60
N ARG A 140 -21.37 -11.57 -13.98
CA ARG A 140 -22.74 -11.24 -13.51
C ARG A 140 -22.88 -11.21 -11.99
N LYS A 141 -22.12 -12.04 -11.28
CA LYS A 141 -22.10 -12.10 -9.80
C LYS A 141 -21.20 -11.02 -9.16
N GLY A 142 -20.61 -10.13 -9.96
CA GLY A 142 -19.61 -9.16 -9.51
C GLY A 142 -18.20 -9.74 -9.46
N VAL A 143 -17.23 -8.88 -9.11
CA VAL A 143 -15.85 -9.31 -8.83
C VAL A 143 -15.75 -9.72 -7.36
N PRO A 144 -15.20 -10.91 -7.05
CA PRO A 144 -14.95 -11.33 -5.68
C PRO A 144 -14.17 -10.28 -4.86
N PRO A 145 -14.56 -9.97 -3.61
CA PRO A 145 -13.90 -8.96 -2.78
C PRO A 145 -12.39 -9.18 -2.63
N GLU A 146 -11.94 -10.44 -2.62
CA GLU A 146 -10.53 -10.83 -2.48
C GLU A 146 -9.70 -10.41 -3.69
N LEU A 147 -10.32 -10.21 -4.85
CA LEU A 147 -9.65 -9.69 -6.05
C LEU A 147 -9.66 -8.16 -6.10
N LEU A 148 -10.58 -7.51 -5.38
CA LEU A 148 -10.64 -6.05 -5.27
C LEU A 148 -9.63 -5.54 -4.24
N PHE A 149 -9.62 -6.17 -3.07
CA PHE A 149 -8.75 -5.85 -1.95
C PHE A 149 -8.06 -7.13 -1.46
N PRO A 150 -7.03 -7.61 -2.17
CA PRO A 150 -6.33 -8.83 -1.78
C PRO A 150 -5.84 -8.72 -0.34
N VAL A 151 -6.35 -9.61 0.51
CA VAL A 151 -5.87 -9.77 1.88
C VAL A 151 -4.48 -10.38 1.78
N ILE A 152 -3.46 -9.59 2.11
CA ILE A 152 -2.10 -10.10 2.19
C ILE A 152 -2.04 -10.98 3.43
N GLN A 153 -2.16 -12.30 3.24
CA GLN A 153 -1.83 -13.23 4.31
C GLN A 153 -0.33 -13.10 4.61
N PRO A 154 0.08 -12.98 5.88
CA PRO A 154 1.49 -13.09 6.21
C PRO A 154 1.98 -14.44 5.70
N LYS A 155 3.01 -14.44 4.84
CA LYS A 155 3.72 -15.68 4.49
C LYS A 155 4.23 -16.28 5.79
N THR A 156 3.50 -17.24 6.34
CA THR A 156 4.01 -18.12 7.39
C THR A 156 5.15 -18.90 6.76
N GLY A 157 6.37 -18.45 7.04
CA GLY A 157 7.56 -19.21 6.74
C GLY A 157 7.54 -20.48 7.58
N ILE A 158 7.06 -21.58 7.00
CA ILE A 158 7.43 -22.90 7.48
C ILE A 158 8.87 -23.11 7.00
N VAL A 159 9.82 -22.63 7.82
CA VAL A 159 11.17 -23.19 7.81
C VAL A 159 11.01 -24.54 8.49
N SER A 160 10.97 -25.61 7.69
CA SER A 160 11.12 -26.96 8.22
C SER A 160 12.45 -27.03 8.98
N PRO A 161 12.47 -27.47 10.25
CA PRO A 161 13.72 -27.68 10.96
C PRO A 161 14.56 -28.73 10.22
N PRO A 162 15.89 -28.56 10.12
CA PRO A 162 16.74 -29.58 9.55
C PRO A 162 16.65 -30.83 10.42
N THR A 163 16.23 -31.93 9.82
CA THR A 163 16.19 -33.25 10.46
C THR A 163 17.63 -33.64 10.78
N ALA A 164 17.96 -33.66 12.06
CA ALA A 164 19.25 -34.10 12.57
C ALA A 164 19.50 -35.56 12.14
N LYS A 165 20.54 -35.78 11.32
CA LYS A 165 21.11 -37.11 11.13
C LYS A 165 22.05 -37.40 12.29
N THR A 166 21.61 -38.29 13.17
CA THR A 166 22.43 -38.93 14.19
C THR A 166 23.57 -39.69 13.53
N SER A 167 24.81 -39.44 13.96
CA SER A 167 25.93 -40.36 13.77
C SER A 167 26.70 -40.44 15.07
N ALA A 168 26.81 -41.66 15.59
CA ALA A 168 27.48 -42.01 16.83
C ALA A 168 28.89 -42.51 16.52
N ALA A 169 29.88 -42.04 17.29
CA ALA A 169 31.11 -42.75 17.70
C ALA A 169 31.86 -41.82 18.68
N GLN A 170 32.07 -42.26 19.95
CA GLN A 170 33.38 -42.62 20.54
C GLN A 170 34.34 -41.42 20.72
N HIS A 171 35.03 -41.16 21.83
CA HIS A 171 35.36 -41.87 23.07
C HIS A 171 36.14 -40.87 23.97
N LEU A 172 36.22 -41.14 25.29
CA LEU A 172 37.36 -40.88 26.21
C LEU A 172 37.68 -39.42 26.63
N THR A 173 37.26 -39.02 27.84
CA THR A 173 38.00 -38.96 29.14
C THR A 173 38.53 -37.56 29.46
N ALA A 174 38.10 -37.03 30.60
CA ALA A 174 38.70 -35.85 31.23
C ALA A 174 40.00 -36.22 31.94
N PRO A 175 40.87 -35.22 32.16
CA PRO A 175 41.47 -35.07 33.47
C PRO A 175 41.14 -33.71 34.08
N GLU A 176 40.82 -33.76 35.37
CA GLU A 176 40.95 -32.65 36.31
C GLU A 176 42.35 -32.03 36.21
N ILE A 177 42.46 -30.72 36.44
CA ILE A 177 43.48 -30.10 37.30
C ILE A 177 42.96 -28.74 37.78
N SER A 178 43.30 -28.50 39.03
CA SER A 178 42.92 -27.48 40.00
C SER A 178 43.43 -26.05 39.74
N PHE A 179 42.81 -25.14 40.49
CA PHE A 179 43.14 -23.74 40.78
C PHE A 179 44.62 -23.45 41.09
N GLU A 180 45.06 -22.25 40.72
CA GLU A 180 45.80 -21.31 41.58
C GLU A 180 45.59 -19.86 41.07
N GLU A 181 45.78 -18.90 41.97
CA GLU A 181 45.24 -17.52 42.06
C GLU A 181 45.37 -16.55 40.86
#